data_AF-A0A1H6J7V2-F1
#
_entry.id   AF-A0A1H6J7V2-F1
#
_cell.length_a   1.000
_cell.length_b   1.000
_cell.length_c   1.000
_cell.angle_alpha   90.00
_cell.angle_beta   90.00
_cell.angle_gamma   90.00
#
_symmetry.space_group_name_H-M   'P 1'
#
loop_
_entity.id
_entity.type
_entity.pdbx_description
1 polymer ?
#
loop_
_entity_poly.entity_id
_entity_poly.type
_entity_poly.pdbx_seq_one_letter_code
_entity_poly.pdbx_strand_id
1 'polypeptide(L)'
;MPREFEWQEETLGAEDFYRGDIEDLLQDGAWQEGFNEWVEYTTLDEEHVDSINDQRLFQAFDFYWDPSEDRLRFDAPRVPDEWQQEHPIESRDSITRSLIAGELADLGHAVLEVLEGYLDRNDEDSDYGWGADTYGTRDE
;
A
#
# COMPACT_ATOMS: atom_id res chain seq x y z
N MET A 1 -0.11 24.56 33.45
CA MET A 1 0.96 24.17 32.50
C MET A 1 0.28 23.65 31.23
N PRO A 2 0.74 24.02 30.03
CA PRO A 2 0.24 23.37 28.81
C PRO A 2 0.71 21.92 28.80
N ARG A 3 -0.06 21.02 28.18
CA ARG A 3 0.30 19.61 28.04
C ARG A 3 1.50 19.52 27.09
N GLU A 4 2.62 19.01 27.60
CA GLU A 4 3.77 18.65 26.79
C GLU A 4 3.36 17.38 26.02
N PHE A 5 3.38 17.45 24.69
CA PHE A 5 3.23 16.26 23.86
C PHE A 5 4.58 15.52 23.93
N GLU A 6 4.63 14.43 24.70
CA GLU A 6 5.72 13.48 24.67
C GLU A 6 5.67 12.77 23.31
N TRP A 7 6.46 13.26 22.35
CA TRP A 7 6.73 12.50 21.14
C TRP A 7 7.51 11.26 21.57
N GLN A 8 6.90 10.09 21.43
CA GLN A 8 7.55 8.81 21.66
C GLN A 8 8.64 8.66 20.60
N GLU A 9 9.87 9.02 20.96
CA GLU A 9 11.08 8.97 20.11
C GLU A 9 11.38 7.53 19.61
N GLU A 10 10.72 6.52 20.20
CA GLU A 10 10.82 5.10 19.86
C GLU A 10 10.10 4.73 18.56
N THR A 11 9.05 5.47 18.14
CA THR A 11 8.25 5.11 16.95
C THR A 11 8.79 5.68 15.64
N LEU A 12 9.46 6.84 15.69
CA LEU A 12 10.00 7.53 14.51
C LEU A 12 11.17 6.79 13.82
N GLY A 13 11.73 5.77 14.47
CA GLY A 13 12.77 4.92 13.87
C GLY A 13 12.24 3.60 13.31
N ALA A 14 11.15 3.06 13.87
CA ALA A 14 10.58 1.78 13.45
C ALA A 14 10.00 1.84 12.03
N GLU A 15 9.46 2.99 11.63
CA GLU A 15 8.97 3.25 10.28
C GLU A 15 10.05 3.05 9.20
N ASP A 16 11.28 3.53 9.42
CA ASP A 16 12.41 3.35 8.50
C ASP A 16 12.91 1.91 8.45
N PHE A 17 12.88 1.18 9.59
CA PHE A 17 13.26 -0.25 9.62
C PHE A 17 12.29 -1.09 8.79
N TYR A 18 11.00 -0.89 8.99
CA TYR A 18 9.95 -1.65 8.33
C TYR A 18 9.80 -1.31 6.85
N ARG A 19 10.18 -0.10 6.43
CA ARG A 19 10.08 0.31 5.03
C ARG A 19 10.95 -0.55 4.11
N GLY A 20 12.20 -0.81 4.48
CA GLY A 20 13.12 -1.60 3.66
C GLY A 20 12.64 -3.03 3.44
N ASP A 21 12.17 -3.69 4.51
CA ASP A 21 11.64 -5.05 4.42
C ASP A 21 10.35 -5.10 3.59
N ILE A 22 9.44 -4.12 3.73
CA ILE A 22 8.24 -4.03 2.88
C ILE A 22 8.62 -3.87 1.40
N GLU A 23 9.61 -3.03 1.09
CA GLU A 23 10.12 -2.87 -0.27
C GLU A 23 10.71 -4.17 -0.83
N ASP A 24 11.50 -4.91 -0.04
CA ASP A 24 12.05 -6.21 -0.43
C ASP A 24 10.93 -7.23 -0.72
N LEU A 25 9.91 -7.33 0.14
CA LEU A 25 8.77 -8.24 -0.06
C LEU A 25 7.94 -7.88 -1.31
N LEU A 26 7.74 -6.59 -1.55
CA LEU A 26 7.10 -6.10 -2.78
C LEU A 26 7.88 -6.53 -4.03
N GLN A 27 9.22 -6.46 -3.99
CA GLN A 27 10.10 -6.90 -5.08
C GLN A 27 10.18 -8.42 -5.23
N ASP A 28 10.10 -9.17 -4.13
CA ASP A 28 10.23 -10.64 -4.13
C ASP A 28 9.03 -11.33 -4.80
N GLY A 29 7.84 -10.72 -4.71
CA GLY A 29 6.69 -11.24 -5.44
C GLY A 29 5.35 -10.66 -5.04
N ALA A 30 5.24 -10.02 -3.87
CA ALA A 30 3.94 -9.62 -3.33
C ALA A 30 3.18 -8.65 -4.26
N TRP A 31 3.91 -7.70 -4.87
CA TRP A 31 3.32 -6.81 -5.87
C TRP A 31 2.77 -7.59 -7.08
N GLN A 32 3.57 -8.51 -7.63
CA GLN A 32 3.22 -9.24 -8.84
C GLN A 32 2.04 -10.18 -8.60
N GLU A 33 1.96 -10.82 -7.44
CA GLU A 33 0.85 -11.70 -7.07
C GLU A 33 -0.45 -10.93 -6.87
N GLY A 34 -0.42 -9.85 -6.06
CA GLY A 34 -1.60 -9.00 -5.86
C GLY A 34 -2.08 -8.33 -7.16
N PHE A 35 -1.15 -7.90 -8.01
CA PHE A 35 -1.49 -7.35 -9.33
C PHE A 35 -2.15 -8.40 -10.24
N ASN A 36 -1.64 -9.64 -10.25
CA ASN A 36 -2.23 -10.72 -11.05
C ASN A 36 -3.64 -11.07 -10.58
N GLU A 37 -3.87 -11.11 -9.27
CA GLU A 37 -5.20 -11.31 -8.72
C GLU A 37 -6.16 -10.19 -9.12
N TRP A 38 -5.74 -8.94 -8.97
CA TRP A 38 -6.53 -7.79 -9.38
C TRP A 38 -6.89 -7.82 -10.87
N VAL A 39 -5.95 -8.19 -11.75
CA VAL A 39 -6.20 -8.32 -13.19
C VAL A 39 -7.32 -9.34 -13.51
N GLU A 40 -7.50 -10.39 -12.70
CA GLU A 40 -8.55 -11.37 -12.94
C GLU A 40 -9.97 -10.83 -12.69
N TYR A 41 -10.10 -9.78 -11.87
CA TYR A 41 -11.40 -9.26 -11.42
C TYR A 41 -11.65 -7.79 -11.78
N THR A 42 -10.64 -7.07 -12.26
CA THR A 42 -10.77 -5.66 -12.64
C THR A 42 -11.82 -5.47 -13.72
N THR A 43 -12.57 -4.38 -13.62
CA THR A 43 -13.52 -3.96 -14.66
C THR A 43 -12.93 -2.98 -15.66
N LEU A 44 -11.64 -2.66 -15.52
CA LEU A 44 -10.94 -1.76 -16.41
C LEU A 44 -10.65 -2.41 -17.77
N ASP A 45 -10.95 -1.65 -18.82
CA ASP A 45 -10.53 -1.97 -20.18
C ASP A 45 -9.05 -1.59 -20.43
N GLU A 46 -8.46 -2.16 -21.49
CA GLU A 46 -7.07 -1.92 -21.91
C GLU A 46 -6.72 -0.43 -22.02
N GLU A 47 -7.63 0.42 -22.52
CA GLU A 47 -7.36 1.86 -22.63
C GLU A 47 -7.19 2.53 -21.26
N HIS A 48 -7.97 2.11 -20.26
CA HIS A 48 -7.85 2.63 -18.90
C HIS A 48 -6.53 2.19 -18.27
N VAL A 49 -6.13 0.94 -18.48
CA VAL A 49 -4.87 0.40 -17.96
C VAL A 49 -3.66 1.10 -18.58
N ASP A 50 -3.67 1.33 -19.89
CA ASP A 50 -2.61 2.07 -20.59
C ASP A 50 -2.49 3.49 -20.00
N SER A 51 -3.63 4.16 -19.81
CA SER A 51 -3.68 5.51 -19.21
C SER A 51 -3.11 5.57 -17.79
N ILE A 52 -3.41 4.57 -16.95
CA ILE A 52 -2.89 4.45 -15.58
C ILE A 52 -1.37 4.25 -15.61
N ASN A 53 -0.88 3.43 -16.54
CA ASN A 53 0.54 3.13 -16.70
C ASN A 53 1.34 4.32 -17.25
N ASP A 54 0.83 5.03 -18.26
CA ASP A 54 1.47 6.24 -18.82
C ASP A 54 1.74 7.28 -17.73
N GLN A 55 0.79 7.42 -16.81
CA GLN A 55 0.84 8.37 -15.71
C GLN A 55 1.52 7.84 -14.45
N ARG A 56 2.11 6.65 -14.57
CA ARG A 56 2.89 6.01 -13.53
C ARG A 56 2.15 5.79 -12.22
N LEU A 57 0.83 5.65 -12.27
CA LEU A 57 0.04 5.51 -11.05
C LEU A 57 0.35 4.17 -10.37
N PHE A 58 0.57 3.09 -11.12
CA PHE A 58 1.02 1.83 -10.53
C PHE A 58 2.32 1.96 -9.71
N GLN A 59 3.25 2.82 -10.14
CA GLN A 59 4.50 3.06 -9.41
C GLN A 59 4.37 4.08 -8.28
N ALA A 60 3.20 4.72 -8.13
CA ALA A 60 2.95 5.76 -7.14
C ALA A 60 2.20 5.26 -5.90
N PHE A 61 1.97 3.95 -5.78
CA PHE A 61 1.53 3.35 -4.52
C PHE A 61 2.62 3.43 -3.47
N ASP A 62 2.21 3.74 -2.24
CA ASP A 62 3.09 3.71 -1.08
C ASP A 62 2.51 2.73 -0.06
N PHE A 63 3.26 1.70 0.29
CA PHE A 63 2.94 0.76 1.36
C PHE A 63 3.86 1.03 2.54
N TYR A 64 3.31 1.07 3.73
CA TYR A 64 4.05 1.42 4.93
C TYR A 64 3.46 0.77 6.17
N TRP A 65 4.30 0.61 7.20
CA TRP A 65 3.85 0.27 8.53
C TRP A 65 3.34 1.50 9.25
N ASP A 66 2.12 1.46 9.77
CA ASP A 66 1.58 2.50 10.65
C ASP A 66 1.89 2.14 12.12
N PRO A 67 2.83 2.86 12.78
CA PRO A 67 3.19 2.56 14.16
C PRO A 67 2.11 2.97 15.18
N SER A 68 1.12 3.75 14.79
CA SER A 68 0.01 4.16 15.66
C SER A 68 -1.09 3.09 15.69
N GLU A 69 -1.33 2.44 14.55
CA GLU A 69 -2.34 1.38 14.39
C GLU A 69 -1.76 -0.04 14.42
N ASP A 70 -0.43 -0.14 14.53
CA ASP A 70 0.37 -1.37 14.58
C ASP A 70 -0.01 -2.33 13.46
N ARG A 71 -0.03 -1.82 12.23
CA ARG A 71 -0.47 -2.57 11.04
C ARG A 71 0.09 -2.02 9.75
N LEU A 72 0.11 -2.88 8.73
CA LEU A 72 0.41 -2.49 7.36
C LEU A 72 -0.72 -1.65 6.76
N ARG A 73 -0.35 -0.61 6.04
CA ARG A 73 -1.25 0.34 5.37
C ARG A 73 -0.73 0.66 3.98
N PHE A 74 -1.59 1.26 3.17
CA PHE A 74 -1.21 1.80 1.87
C PHE A 74 -1.89 3.13 1.60
N ASP A 75 -1.23 3.96 0.82
CA ASP A 75 -1.80 5.14 0.18
C ASP A 75 -1.91 4.89 -1.33
N ALA A 76 -3.15 4.80 -1.81
CA ALA A 76 -3.42 4.69 -3.23
C ALA A 76 -3.12 6.04 -3.93
N PRO A 77 -2.55 5.99 -5.15
CA PRO A 77 -2.23 7.18 -5.92
C PRO A 77 -3.51 7.93 -6.30
N ARG A 78 -3.45 9.26 -6.24
CA ARG A 78 -4.56 10.10 -6.68
C ARG A 78 -4.54 10.26 -8.18
N VAL A 79 -5.70 10.04 -8.78
CA VAL A 79 -5.98 10.32 -10.19
C VAL A 79 -5.93 11.83 -10.45
N PRO A 80 -5.00 12.36 -11.28
CA PRO A 80 -4.92 13.78 -11.55
C PRO A 80 -6.12 14.31 -12.37
N ASP A 81 -6.47 15.58 -12.12
CA ASP A 81 -7.60 16.24 -12.79
C ASP A 81 -7.37 16.48 -14.29
N GLU A 82 -6.11 16.48 -14.72
CA GLU A 82 -5.63 16.87 -16.06
C GLU A 82 -5.73 15.74 -17.11
N TRP A 83 -6.25 14.56 -16.73
CA TRP A 83 -6.50 13.37 -17.58
C TRP A 83 -7.24 13.63 -18.90
N GLN A 84 -7.88 14.79 -19.03
CA GLN A 84 -8.78 15.12 -20.14
C GLN A 84 -8.10 15.46 -21.47
N GLN A 85 -6.77 15.63 -21.52
CA GLN A 85 -6.12 16.23 -22.70
C GLN A 85 -5.63 15.23 -23.76
N GLU A 86 -5.35 13.97 -23.44
CA GLU A 86 -4.74 13.03 -24.41
C GLU A 86 -5.68 11.93 -24.94
N HIS A 87 -6.83 11.69 -24.29
CA HIS A 87 -7.80 10.66 -24.72
C HIS A 87 -9.17 11.28 -25.05
N PRO A 88 -9.52 11.47 -26.34
CA PRO A 88 -10.81 12.00 -26.78
C PRO A 88 -11.89 10.91 -26.75
N ILE A 89 -12.07 10.22 -25.62
CA ILE A 89 -13.38 9.66 -25.33
C ILE A 89 -14.24 10.82 -24.86
N GLU A 90 -15.52 10.83 -25.20
CA GLU A 90 -16.52 11.73 -24.62
C GLU A 90 -16.72 11.52 -23.09
N SER A 91 -15.66 11.19 -22.35
CA SER A 91 -15.56 11.04 -20.90
C SER A 91 -15.27 12.39 -20.24
N ARG A 92 -16.14 13.37 -20.50
CA ARG A 92 -16.45 14.32 -19.43
C ARG A 92 -17.19 13.51 -18.38
N ASP A 93 -16.56 12.97 -17.35
CA ASP A 93 -17.29 12.71 -16.11
C ASP A 93 -16.38 12.25 -14.98
N SER A 94 -16.62 12.82 -13.81
CA SER A 94 -16.12 12.32 -12.51
C SER A 94 -16.27 10.80 -12.34
N ILE A 95 -17.21 10.16 -13.03
CA ILE A 95 -17.47 8.71 -12.97
C ILE A 95 -16.24 7.88 -13.35
N THR A 96 -15.54 8.20 -14.45
CA THR A 96 -14.35 7.43 -14.87
C THR A 96 -13.22 7.55 -13.86
N ARG A 97 -13.02 8.74 -13.29
CA ARG A 97 -12.02 8.95 -12.23
C ARG A 97 -12.37 8.20 -10.95
N SER A 98 -13.65 8.19 -10.58
CA SER A 98 -14.12 7.40 -9.43
C SER A 98 -13.98 5.90 -9.68
N LEU A 99 -14.25 5.42 -10.89
CA LEU A 99 -14.03 4.04 -11.28
C LEU A 99 -12.55 3.67 -11.11
N ILE A 100 -11.65 4.43 -11.72
CA ILE A 100 -10.22 4.13 -11.65
C ILE A 100 -9.67 4.28 -10.23
N ALA A 101 -10.12 5.29 -9.47
CA ALA A 101 -9.74 5.42 -8.07
C ALA A 101 -10.22 4.23 -7.22
N GLY A 102 -11.41 3.69 -7.50
CA GLY A 102 -11.90 2.46 -6.89
C GLY A 102 -11.01 1.27 -7.23
N GLU A 103 -10.74 1.07 -8.51
CA GLU A 103 -9.91 -0.04 -9.00
C GLU A 103 -8.46 0.03 -8.50
N LEU A 104 -7.90 1.23 -8.32
CA LEU A 104 -6.60 1.43 -7.67
C LEU A 104 -6.66 1.10 -6.17
N ALA A 105 -7.75 1.44 -5.48
CA ALA A 105 -7.92 1.03 -4.10
C ALA A 105 -8.06 -0.49 -3.97
N ASP A 106 -8.79 -1.14 -4.87
CA ASP A 106 -8.93 -2.60 -4.92
C ASP A 106 -7.58 -3.29 -5.20
N LEU A 107 -6.78 -2.77 -6.13
CA LEU A 107 -5.41 -3.24 -6.36
C LEU A 107 -4.55 -3.10 -5.09
N GLY A 108 -4.62 -1.94 -4.42
CA GLY A 108 -3.90 -1.69 -3.18
C GLY A 108 -4.27 -2.71 -2.10
N HIS A 109 -5.56 -3.04 -1.98
CA HIS A 109 -6.04 -4.08 -1.06
C HIS A 109 -5.51 -5.47 -1.42
N ALA A 110 -5.58 -5.88 -2.68
CA ALA A 110 -5.06 -7.17 -3.11
C ALA A 110 -3.56 -7.33 -2.80
N VAL A 111 -2.75 -6.31 -3.08
CA VAL A 111 -1.31 -6.32 -2.75
C VAL A 111 -1.08 -6.29 -1.23
N LEU A 112 -1.87 -5.53 -0.47
CA LEU A 112 -1.80 -5.50 0.99
C LEU A 112 -2.05 -6.90 1.59
N GLU A 113 -3.10 -7.59 1.15
CA GLU A 113 -3.44 -8.94 1.63
C GLU A 113 -2.32 -9.94 1.33
N VAL A 114 -1.70 -9.85 0.16
CA VAL A 114 -0.53 -10.67 -0.18
C VAL A 114 0.65 -10.33 0.73
N LEU A 115 0.97 -9.06 0.91
CA LEU A 115 2.06 -8.62 1.78
C LEU A 115 1.88 -9.10 3.23
N GLU A 116 0.67 -8.99 3.79
CA GLU A 116 0.35 -9.52 5.11
C GLU A 116 0.63 -11.03 5.16
N GLY A 117 0.30 -11.78 4.10
CA GLY A 117 0.63 -13.20 3.98
C GLY A 117 2.13 -13.52 3.88
N TYR A 118 2.95 -12.61 3.32
CA TYR A 118 4.41 -12.76 3.33
C TYR A 118 4.99 -12.46 4.71
N LEU A 119 4.47 -11.44 5.40
CA LEU A 119 4.89 -11.07 6.75
C LEU A 119 4.57 -12.19 7.74
N ASP A 120 3.36 -12.74 7.72
CA ASP A 120 2.93 -13.85 8.58
C ASP A 120 3.88 -15.06 8.45
N ARG A 121 4.21 -15.45 7.21
CA ARG A 121 5.15 -16.57 6.94
C ARG A 121 6.58 -16.24 7.34
N ASN A 122 7.01 -15.00 7.19
CA ASN A 122 8.36 -14.60 7.61
C ASN A 122 8.47 -14.52 9.13
N ASP A 123 7.40 -14.16 9.85
CA ASP A 123 7.39 -14.13 11.31
C ASP A 123 7.61 -15.53 11.92
N GLU A 124 7.14 -16.59 11.23
CA GLU A 124 7.37 -17.98 11.64
C GLU A 124 8.84 -18.44 11.48
N ASP A 125 9.63 -17.78 10.62
CA ASP A 125 11.00 -18.17 10.24
C ASP A 125 12.09 -17.11 10.55
N SER A 126 11.75 -15.88 10.94
CA SER A 126 12.66 -14.72 11.01
C SER A 126 12.93 -14.18 12.42
N ASP A 127 14.16 -13.66 12.61
CA ASP A 127 14.62 -12.83 13.75
C ASP A 127 14.06 -11.39 13.68
N TYR A 128 13.26 -11.08 12.64
CA TYR A 128 12.56 -9.82 12.49
C TYR A 128 11.28 -9.85 13.31
N GLY A 129 11.30 -9.20 14.47
CA GLY A 129 10.14 -9.09 15.37
C GLY A 129 9.02 -8.24 14.77
N TRP A 130 8.22 -8.82 13.88
CA TRP A 130 6.96 -8.27 13.40
C TRP A 130 5.75 -8.84 14.16
N GLY A 131 5.97 -9.91 14.93
CA GLY A 131 5.01 -10.49 15.84
C GLY A 131 4.73 -9.63 17.07
N ALA A 132 3.46 -9.63 17.49
CA ALA A 132 2.89 -8.96 18.65
C ALA A 132 3.47 -9.36 20.03
N ASP A 133 4.65 -9.97 20.07
CA ASP A 133 5.36 -10.41 21.28
C ASP A 133 6.61 -9.54 21.55
N THR A 134 6.47 -8.21 21.50
CA THR A 134 7.36 -7.30 22.23
C THR A 134 6.72 -6.82 23.53
N TYR A 135 5.86 -7.64 24.14
CA TYR A 135 5.52 -7.46 25.56
C TYR A 135 6.69 -7.92 26.40
N GLY A 136 7.47 -6.94 26.86
CA GLY A 136 8.51 -7.15 27.86
C GLY A 136 7.98 -7.99 29.02
N THR A 137 8.62 -9.13 29.24
CA THR A 137 8.54 -9.88 30.49
C THR A 137 8.79 -8.91 31.64
N ARG A 138 7.73 -8.45 32.28
CA ARG A 138 7.83 -7.79 33.57
C ARG A 138 8.05 -8.89 34.60
N ASP A 139 9.32 -9.18 34.84
CA ASP A 139 9.77 -9.99 35.97
C ASP A 139 9.19 -9.39 37.27
N GLU A 140 8.44 -10.21 38.01
CA GLU A 140 7.87 -9.87 39.33
C GLU A 140 8.86 -10.20 40.45
#